data_AF-W6YVC1-F1
#
_entry.id   AF-W6YVC1-F1
#
_cell.length_a   1.000
_cell.length_b   1.000
_cell.length_c   1.000
_cell.angle_alpha   90.00
_cell.angle_beta   90.00
_cell.angle_gamma   90.00
#
_symmetry.space_group_name_H-M   'P 1'
#
loop_
_entity.id
_entity.type
_entity.pdbx_description
1 polymer ?
#
loop_
_entity_poly.entity_id
_entity_poly.type
_entity_poly.pdbx_seq_one_letter_code
_entity_poly.pdbx_strand_id
1 'polypeptide(L)'
;MNFKVNSKRLFNKSIVKRGYSTSSSSNSTIMSERLETIINELGLNLVYCYENLNLEETRKQILNDTRGLSGVYMIINKTTKDYYIGSASTGRFYARFCNHVIYFRGSKIVKLAIKKYDLKNFAFVVLDLYPNIVTKENNHELLRLEDKYLKLLVPNYNILTEAGSSFGYKHTEIDRQKMKDIYSDARREQIGKLNKGKNLSHETIERIREKALLKPPMSDETKKKCIVNTRPVVLYNLDRIIYGQYTTILEAAKAINCNEKTIRRALQTEKKLVKRQ
;
A
#
# COMPACT_ATOMS: atom_id res chain seq x y z
N MET A 1 -19.73 40.54 72.47
CA MET A 1 -18.97 41.77 72.72
C MET A 1 -17.60 41.64 72.09
N ASN A 2 -17.22 42.67 71.32
CA ASN A 2 -16.06 42.74 70.45
C ASN A 2 -14.73 42.65 71.21
N PHE A 3 -13.80 41.84 70.69
CA PHE A 3 -12.37 42.13 70.81
C PHE A 3 -11.73 42.20 69.42
N LYS A 4 -11.51 43.44 68.98
CA LYS A 4 -10.61 43.81 67.89
C LYS A 4 -9.18 43.51 68.35
N VAL A 5 -8.43 42.74 67.58
CA VAL A 5 -6.97 42.88 67.53
C VAL A 5 -6.55 43.02 66.07
N ASN A 6 -5.96 44.18 65.82
CA ASN A 6 -5.51 44.70 64.55
C ASN A 6 -4.09 44.16 64.30
N SER A 7 -3.91 43.37 63.24
CA SER A 7 -2.60 42.84 62.83
C SER A 7 -2.28 43.32 61.42
N LYS A 8 -1.69 44.51 61.33
CA LYS A 8 -1.04 44.99 60.11
C LYS A 8 0.36 44.42 60.05
N ARG A 9 0.55 43.29 59.35
CA ARG A 9 1.87 42.81 58.95
C ARG A 9 2.31 43.51 57.66
N LEU A 10 3.37 44.29 57.79
CA LEU A 10 4.14 44.91 56.71
C LEU A 10 4.74 43.81 55.83
N PHE A 11 4.28 43.71 54.58
CA PHE A 11 4.95 42.89 53.58
C PHE A 11 6.08 43.69 52.93
N ASN A 12 7.30 43.22 53.17
CA ASN A 12 8.53 43.66 52.52
C ASN A 12 8.37 43.64 50.99
N LYS A 13 8.54 44.80 50.35
CA LYS A 13 8.79 44.88 48.90
C LYS A 13 10.17 44.29 48.63
N SER A 14 10.22 43.01 48.29
CA SER A 14 11.40 42.40 47.68
C SER A 14 11.65 43.06 46.32
N ILE A 15 12.90 43.48 46.12
CA ILE A 15 13.40 44.06 44.88
C ILE A 15 13.26 43.00 43.78
N VAL A 16 12.29 43.19 42.88
CA VAL A 16 12.18 42.41 41.64
C VAL A 16 13.35 42.84 40.74
N LYS A 17 14.45 42.10 40.78
CA LYS A 17 15.49 42.19 39.75
C LYS A 17 14.86 41.72 38.44
N ARG A 18 14.52 42.67 37.57
CA ARG A 18 14.20 42.40 36.16
C ARG A 18 15.46 41.87 35.50
N GLY A 19 15.55 40.56 35.32
CA GLY A 19 16.51 39.96 34.40
C GLY A 19 16.06 40.28 32.98
N TYR A 20 16.79 41.14 32.28
CA TYR A 20 16.65 41.22 30.83
C TYR A 20 17.36 40.00 30.24
N SER A 21 16.59 39.09 29.66
CA SER A 21 17.14 38.04 28.80
C SER A 21 17.47 38.66 27.46
N THR A 22 18.74 38.92 27.20
CA THR A 22 19.25 39.20 25.85
C THR A 22 19.92 37.94 25.31
N SER A 23 19.12 36.92 25.05
CA SER A 23 19.49 35.88 24.09
C SER A 23 18.44 35.86 22.99
N SER A 24 18.63 36.70 21.96
CA SER A 24 18.09 36.36 20.65
C SER A 24 18.87 35.15 20.14
N SER A 25 18.47 33.96 20.55
CA SER A 25 18.91 32.73 19.89
C SER A 25 18.23 32.67 18.53
N SER A 26 18.76 33.42 17.57
CA SER A 26 18.63 33.05 16.17
C SER A 26 19.42 31.75 16.01
N ASN A 27 18.81 30.62 16.39
CA ASN A 27 19.25 29.30 15.96
C ASN A 27 18.94 29.23 14.46
N SER A 28 19.73 29.93 13.63
CA SER A 28 19.77 29.71 12.20
C SER A 28 20.45 28.35 12.02
N THR A 29 19.65 27.29 12.04
CA THR A 29 20.07 25.98 11.56
C THR A 29 20.63 26.21 10.16
N ILE A 30 21.95 26.07 10.01
CA ILE A 30 22.63 26.27 8.73
C ILE A 30 22.07 25.19 7.78
N MET A 31 21.13 25.58 6.94
CA MET A 31 20.61 24.72 5.88
C MET A 31 21.68 24.60 4.80
N SER A 32 21.77 23.45 4.16
CA SER A 32 22.65 23.31 3.01
C SER A 32 22.13 24.19 1.88
N GLU A 33 23.01 24.90 1.19
CA GLU A 33 22.69 25.71 -0.01
C GLU A 33 21.86 24.93 -1.05
N ARG A 34 22.12 23.63 -1.18
CA ARG A 34 21.34 22.73 -2.04
C ARG A 34 19.90 22.54 -1.58
N LEU A 35 19.66 22.52 -0.28
CA LEU A 35 18.31 22.41 0.26
C LEU A 35 17.59 23.75 0.16
N GLU A 36 18.26 24.85 0.50
CA GLU A 36 17.69 26.20 0.37
C GLU A 36 17.21 26.50 -1.05
N THR A 37 18.03 26.17 -2.06
CA THR A 37 17.64 26.31 -3.47
C THR A 37 16.39 25.50 -3.81
N ILE A 38 16.30 24.24 -3.38
CA ILE A 38 15.10 23.41 -3.60
C ILE A 38 13.86 24.02 -2.93
N ILE A 39 13.99 24.50 -1.70
CA ILE A 39 12.87 25.08 -0.95
C ILE A 39 12.39 26.39 -1.56
N ASN A 40 13.32 27.23 -2.01
CA ASN A 40 13.01 28.46 -2.72
C ASN A 40 12.35 28.19 -4.09
N GLU A 41 12.82 27.20 -4.84
CA GLU A 41 12.20 26.76 -6.10
C GLU A 41 10.75 26.30 -5.89
N LEU A 42 10.47 25.62 -4.77
CA LEU A 42 9.13 25.15 -4.43
C LEU A 42 8.24 26.21 -3.75
N GLY A 43 8.80 27.37 -3.38
CA GLY A 43 8.08 28.45 -2.69
C GLY A 43 7.51 28.03 -1.33
N LEU A 44 8.21 27.17 -0.58
CA LEU A 44 7.71 26.58 0.66
C LEU A 44 8.23 27.30 1.90
N ASN A 45 7.33 27.57 2.85
CA ASN A 45 7.69 28.02 4.19
C ASN A 45 7.78 26.82 5.12
N LEU A 46 8.97 26.56 5.65
CA LEU A 46 9.23 25.39 6.50
C LEU A 46 9.08 25.74 7.98
N VAL A 47 8.54 24.81 8.75
CA VAL A 47 8.48 24.94 10.23
C VAL A 47 9.74 24.37 10.87
N TYR A 48 10.13 23.16 10.45
CA TYR A 48 11.35 22.51 10.93
C TYR A 48 12.12 21.89 9.78
N CYS A 49 13.45 21.92 9.86
CA CYS A 49 14.34 21.33 8.87
C CYS A 49 15.45 20.52 9.56
N TYR A 50 15.63 19.28 9.13
CA TYR A 50 16.63 18.36 9.64
C TYR A 50 17.46 17.76 8.50
N GLU A 51 18.76 17.97 8.57
CA GLU A 51 19.75 17.39 7.66
C GLU A 51 20.65 16.36 8.38
N ASN A 52 21.44 15.61 7.61
CA ASN A 52 22.39 14.62 8.13
C ASN A 52 21.70 13.56 9.00
N LEU A 53 20.62 12.97 8.47
CA LEU A 53 19.75 11.99 9.14
C LEU A 53 20.48 10.70 9.58
N ASN A 54 21.73 10.53 9.16
CA ASN A 54 22.63 9.47 9.60
C ASN A 54 23.16 9.69 11.03
N LEU A 55 23.22 10.92 11.52
CA LEU A 55 23.72 11.24 12.86
C LEU A 55 22.65 10.96 13.92
N GLU A 56 23.09 10.44 15.06
CA GLU A 56 22.18 10.12 16.17
C GLU A 56 21.62 11.38 16.84
N GLU A 57 22.41 12.45 16.92
CA GLU A 57 21.99 13.73 17.48
C GLU A 57 20.83 14.36 16.72
N THR A 58 20.85 14.33 15.38
CA THR A 58 19.73 14.78 14.55
C THR A 58 18.46 13.98 14.86
N ARG A 59 18.57 12.67 15.15
CA ARG A 59 17.40 11.84 15.48
C ARG A 59 16.82 12.22 16.84
N LYS A 60 17.68 12.52 17.82
CA LYS A 60 17.25 13.02 19.14
C LYS A 60 16.59 14.39 19.01
N GLN A 61 17.12 15.28 18.17
CA GLN A 61 16.51 16.57 17.85
C GLN A 61 15.10 16.39 17.27
N ILE A 62 14.96 15.57 16.22
CA ILE A 62 13.64 15.27 15.63
C ILE A 62 12.67 14.75 16.70
N LEU A 63 13.11 13.84 17.56
CA LEU A 63 12.27 13.29 18.63
C LEU A 63 11.79 14.37 19.62
N ASN A 64 12.69 15.26 20.04
CA ASN A 64 12.39 16.29 21.03
C ASN A 64 11.51 17.39 20.45
N ASP A 65 11.88 17.90 19.27
CA ASP A 65 11.20 19.03 18.62
C ASP A 65 9.81 18.65 18.13
N THR A 66 9.62 17.41 17.68
CA THR A 66 8.32 16.94 17.16
C THR A 66 7.42 16.27 18.20
N ARG A 67 7.83 16.28 19.47
CA ARG A 67 7.11 15.60 20.54
C ARG A 67 5.73 16.23 20.75
N GLY A 68 4.68 15.42 20.67
CA GLY A 68 3.30 15.89 20.84
C GLY A 68 2.77 16.74 19.69
N LEU A 69 3.52 16.90 18.59
CA LEU A 69 3.06 17.63 17.41
C LEU A 69 2.41 16.70 16.38
N SER A 70 1.56 17.28 15.55
CA SER A 70 0.92 16.66 14.38
C SER A 70 1.06 17.57 13.16
N GLY A 71 0.97 17.00 11.96
CA GLY A 71 1.02 17.82 10.74
C GLY A 71 1.58 17.06 9.54
N VAL A 72 2.07 17.81 8.56
CA VAL A 72 2.58 17.31 7.28
C VAL A 72 4.09 17.44 7.25
N TYR A 73 4.77 16.37 6.83
CA TYR A 73 6.21 16.34 6.64
C TYR A 73 6.56 15.95 5.21
N MET A 74 7.82 16.24 4.85
CA MET A 74 8.41 15.94 3.57
C MET A 74 9.79 15.28 3.77
N ILE A 75 10.08 14.27 2.95
CA ILE A 75 11.40 13.63 2.87
C ILE A 75 11.97 13.97 1.50
N ILE A 76 13.06 14.71 1.45
CA ILE A 76 13.63 15.27 0.21
C ILE A 76 14.96 14.56 -0.07
N ASN A 77 15.18 14.19 -1.32
CA ASN A 77 16.48 13.80 -1.83
C ASN A 77 17.21 15.04 -2.38
N LYS A 78 18.28 15.46 -1.70
CA LYS A 78 19.08 16.64 -2.08
C LYS A 78 19.82 16.46 -3.41
N THR A 79 19.98 15.22 -3.89
CA THR A 79 20.70 14.92 -5.13
C THR A 79 19.79 14.96 -6.34
N THR A 80 18.62 14.33 -6.27
CA THR A 80 17.67 14.25 -7.40
C THR A 80 16.59 15.32 -7.37
N LYS A 81 16.44 16.04 -6.25
CA LYS A 81 15.32 16.95 -5.96
C LYS A 81 13.95 16.29 -5.87
N ASP A 82 13.90 14.96 -5.89
CA ASP A 82 12.66 14.22 -5.66
C ASP A 82 12.29 14.23 -4.17
N TYR A 83 11.00 14.13 -3.88
CA TYR A 83 10.53 14.14 -2.50
C TYR A 83 9.30 13.25 -2.30
N TYR A 84 9.07 12.92 -1.03
CA TYR A 84 7.92 12.20 -0.51
C TYR A 84 7.19 13.09 0.50
N ILE A 85 5.87 13.14 0.43
CA ILE A 85 5.02 13.87 1.37
C ILE A 85 4.17 12.89 2.15
N GLY A 86 3.99 13.16 3.44
CA GLY A 86 3.06 12.39 4.27
C GLY A 86 2.62 13.16 5.51
N SER A 87 1.56 12.68 6.14
CA SER A 87 1.08 13.21 7.42
C SER A 87 1.50 12.37 8.62
N ALA A 88 1.63 13.02 9.76
CA ALA A 88 1.85 12.43 11.06
C ALA A 88 0.76 12.88 12.04
N SER A 89 0.09 11.91 12.68
CA SER A 89 -0.80 12.19 13.81
C SER A 89 0.01 12.68 15.01
N THR A 90 -0.68 13.14 16.06
CA THR A 90 -0.05 13.72 17.25
C THR A 90 1.02 12.80 17.85
N GLY A 91 2.23 13.32 18.01
CA GLY A 91 3.40 12.61 18.54
C GLY A 91 3.96 11.52 17.62
N ARG A 92 3.57 11.46 16.34
CA ARG A 92 3.98 10.40 15.41
C ARG A 92 5.00 10.81 14.34
N PHE A 93 5.48 12.04 14.31
CA PHE A 93 6.52 12.46 13.36
C PHE A 93 7.77 11.58 13.46
N TYR A 94 8.35 11.43 14.66
CA TYR A 94 9.51 10.57 14.88
C TYR A 94 9.27 9.11 14.48
N ALA A 95 8.09 8.57 14.82
CA ALA A 95 7.73 7.20 14.42
C ALA A 95 7.64 7.05 12.89
N ARG A 96 7.07 8.04 12.19
CA ARG A 96 7.01 8.07 10.72
C ARG A 96 8.41 8.19 10.13
N PHE A 97 9.22 9.12 10.61
CA PHE A 97 10.62 9.26 10.24
C PHE A 97 11.37 7.92 10.35
N CYS A 98 11.34 7.28 11.52
CA CYS A 98 11.99 5.99 11.73
C CYS A 98 11.47 4.89 10.80
N ASN A 99 10.16 4.80 10.58
CA ASN A 99 9.57 3.80 9.70
C ASN A 99 9.96 3.98 8.23
N HIS A 100 10.02 5.21 7.73
CA HIS A 100 10.38 5.48 6.34
C HIS A 100 11.89 5.41 6.11
N VAL A 101 12.67 5.98 7.03
CA VAL A 101 14.08 6.30 6.81
C VAL A 101 15.03 5.27 7.43
N ILE A 102 14.69 4.72 8.60
CA ILE A 102 15.59 3.83 9.37
C ILE A 102 15.20 2.36 9.18
N TYR A 103 13.94 2.02 9.47
CA TYR A 103 13.46 0.65 9.45
C TYR A 103 12.92 0.21 8.07
N PHE A 104 12.75 1.15 7.15
CA PHE A 104 12.28 0.90 5.79
C PHE A 104 10.96 0.09 5.71
N ARG A 105 10.05 0.36 6.65
CA ARG A 105 8.69 -0.19 6.73
C ARG A 105 7.64 0.70 6.07
N GLY A 106 7.98 1.95 5.77
CA GLY A 106 7.12 2.91 5.09
C GLY A 106 7.11 2.75 3.57
N SER A 107 7.30 3.86 2.84
CA SER A 107 7.30 3.87 1.38
C SER A 107 8.43 3.03 0.79
N LYS A 108 8.07 2.09 -0.09
CA LYS A 108 9.03 1.26 -0.84
C LYS A 108 9.91 2.11 -1.75
N ILE A 109 9.39 3.19 -2.33
CA ILE A 109 10.15 4.07 -3.22
C ILE A 109 11.21 4.83 -2.42
N VAL A 110 10.84 5.40 -1.28
CA VAL A 110 11.79 6.09 -0.37
C VAL A 110 12.90 5.13 0.07
N LYS A 111 12.57 3.89 0.44
CA LYS A 111 13.56 2.85 0.76
C LYS A 111 14.55 2.62 -0.37
N LEU A 112 14.07 2.47 -1.61
CA LEU A 112 14.93 2.24 -2.78
C LEU A 112 15.82 3.46 -3.06
N ALA A 113 15.26 4.67 -2.92
CA ALA A 113 16.01 5.91 -3.09
C ALA A 113 17.12 6.07 -2.03
N ILE A 114 16.83 5.81 -0.74
CA ILE A 114 17.83 5.86 0.34
C ILE A 114 18.94 4.84 0.11
N LYS A 115 18.61 3.63 -0.35
CA LYS A 115 19.61 2.60 -0.69
C LYS A 115 20.49 2.99 -1.88
N LYS A 116 19.99 3.82 -2.80
CA LYS A 116 20.70 4.24 -4.01
C LYS A 116 21.59 5.46 -3.77
N TYR A 117 21.12 6.43 -2.99
CA TYR A 117 21.78 7.73 -2.83
C TYR A 117 22.36 8.00 -1.44
N ASP A 118 22.34 7.01 -0.54
CA ASP A 118 22.72 7.12 0.86
C ASP A 118 21.89 8.11 1.69
N LEU A 119 21.73 7.78 2.97
CA LEU A 119 20.92 8.56 3.91
C LEU A 119 21.40 10.01 4.11
N LYS A 120 22.70 10.28 3.92
CA LYS A 120 23.30 11.61 4.09
C LYS A 120 22.74 12.65 3.09
N ASN A 121 22.29 12.18 1.93
CA ASN A 121 21.74 13.02 0.89
C ASN A 121 20.24 13.29 1.05
N PHE A 122 19.63 12.85 2.16
CA PHE A 122 18.24 13.12 2.45
C PHE A 122 18.08 14.17 3.54
N ALA A 123 17.01 14.95 3.43
CA ALA A 123 16.55 15.88 4.45
C ALA A 123 15.12 15.50 4.88
N PHE A 124 14.84 15.66 6.18
CA PHE A 124 13.50 15.52 6.75
C PHE A 124 13.01 16.90 7.14
N VAL A 125 11.83 17.27 6.67
CA VAL A 125 11.31 18.63 6.80
C VAL A 125 9.86 18.59 7.24
N VAL A 126 9.46 19.48 8.15
CA VAL A 126 8.05 19.66 8.55
C VAL A 126 7.52 20.88 7.81
N LEU A 127 6.51 20.66 6.97
CA LEU A 127 5.90 21.70 6.13
C LEU A 127 4.87 22.51 6.91
N ASP A 128 4.00 21.81 7.64
CA ASP A 128 2.86 22.45 8.28
C ASP A 128 2.48 21.69 9.55
N LEU A 129 2.06 22.43 10.58
CA LEU A 129 1.62 21.86 11.85
C LEU A 129 0.11 21.92 11.95
N TYR A 130 -0.48 20.79 12.33
CA TYR A 130 -1.89 20.71 12.64
C TYR A 130 -2.11 21.11 14.11
N PRO A 131 -2.91 22.17 14.38
CA PRO A 131 -2.97 22.82 15.68
C PRO A 131 -3.65 21.99 16.77
N ASN A 132 -4.54 21.08 16.39
CA ASN A 132 -5.33 20.29 17.33
C ASN A 132 -4.74 18.90 17.55
N ILE A 133 -5.06 18.28 18.70
CA ILE A 133 -4.71 16.88 18.95
C ILE A 133 -5.53 15.99 18.00
N VAL A 134 -4.86 15.10 17.27
CA VAL A 134 -5.47 14.23 16.27
C VAL A 134 -6.21 13.07 16.95
N THR A 135 -7.53 13.07 16.82
CA THR A 135 -8.46 12.00 17.20
C THR A 135 -8.97 11.28 15.94
N LYS A 136 -9.74 10.20 16.13
CA LYS A 136 -10.32 9.47 14.99
C LYS A 136 -11.29 10.35 14.18
N GLU A 137 -11.98 11.26 14.86
CA GLU A 137 -12.98 12.14 14.26
C GLU A 137 -12.33 13.22 13.40
N ASN A 138 -11.27 13.87 13.88
CA ASN A 138 -10.65 14.99 13.17
C ASN A 138 -9.53 14.58 12.19
N ASN A 139 -9.16 13.29 12.13
CA ASN A 139 -8.11 12.80 11.25
C ASN A 139 -8.34 13.14 9.76
N HIS A 140 -9.59 13.32 9.36
CA HIS A 140 -9.92 13.75 8.00
C HIS A 140 -9.39 15.14 7.66
N GLU A 141 -9.26 16.06 8.63
CA GLU A 141 -8.68 17.39 8.43
C GLU A 141 -7.18 17.31 8.17
N LEU A 142 -6.47 16.46 8.93
CA LEU A 142 -5.05 16.18 8.69
C LEU A 142 -4.83 15.57 7.31
N LEU A 143 -5.70 14.65 6.88
CA LEU A 143 -5.64 14.08 5.53
C LEU A 143 -5.92 15.12 4.45
N ARG A 144 -6.82 16.08 4.68
CA ARG A 144 -7.05 17.20 3.75
C ARG A 144 -5.82 18.09 3.61
N LEU A 145 -5.08 18.33 4.71
CA LEU A 145 -3.81 19.06 4.66
C LEU A 145 -2.77 18.29 3.84
N GLU A 146 -2.64 16.99 4.04
CA GLU A 146 -1.75 16.15 3.21
C GLU A 146 -2.15 16.22 1.73
N ASP A 147 -3.44 16.07 1.43
CA ASP A 147 -3.97 16.08 0.08
C ASP A 147 -3.75 17.42 -0.64
N LYS A 148 -3.84 18.54 0.11
CA LYS A 148 -3.47 19.88 -0.39
C LYS A 148 -2.02 19.91 -0.89
N TYR A 149 -1.07 19.40 -0.10
CA TYR A 149 0.33 19.38 -0.49
C TYR A 149 0.63 18.36 -1.59
N LEU A 150 -0.04 17.19 -1.59
CA LEU A 150 0.06 16.20 -2.68
C LEU A 150 -0.37 16.79 -4.02
N LYS A 151 -1.48 17.52 -4.06
CA LYS A 151 -2.00 18.16 -5.27
C LYS A 151 -1.19 19.36 -5.72
N LEU A 152 -0.66 20.15 -4.77
CA LEU A 152 0.15 21.32 -5.07
C LEU A 152 1.52 20.95 -5.65
N LEU A 153 2.18 19.94 -5.06
CA LEU A 153 3.58 19.63 -5.34
C LEU A 153 3.77 18.40 -6.23
N VAL A 154 2.79 17.49 -6.30
CA VAL A 154 2.85 16.25 -7.11
C VAL A 154 4.16 15.46 -6.88
N PRO A 155 4.39 14.96 -5.64
CA PRO A 155 5.65 14.35 -5.26
C PRO A 155 5.97 13.05 -6.02
N ASN A 156 7.23 12.92 -6.45
CA ASN A 156 7.72 11.80 -7.26
C ASN A 156 7.76 10.45 -6.50
N TYR A 157 7.89 10.48 -5.17
CA TYR A 157 8.01 9.26 -4.36
C TYR A 157 6.68 8.76 -3.77
N ASN A 158 5.59 9.50 -3.96
CA ASN A 158 4.26 9.06 -3.58
C ASN A 158 3.62 8.25 -4.71
N ILE A 159 3.08 7.08 -4.37
CA ILE A 159 2.36 6.23 -5.34
C ILE A 159 0.91 6.69 -5.46
N LEU A 160 0.31 7.09 -4.34
CA LEU A 160 -1.06 7.58 -4.29
C LEU A 160 -1.06 9.08 -4.53
N THR A 161 -1.98 9.53 -5.38
CA THR A 161 -2.22 10.95 -5.67
C THR A 161 -3.10 11.62 -4.63
N GLU A 162 -3.80 10.82 -3.81
CA GLU A 162 -4.69 11.28 -2.76
C GLU A 162 -4.19 10.80 -1.39
N ALA A 163 -4.42 11.61 -0.37
CA ALA A 163 -4.06 11.26 1.00
C ALA A 163 -4.91 10.10 1.54
N GLY A 164 -4.28 9.23 2.33
CA GLY A 164 -4.97 8.16 3.05
C GLY A 164 -4.58 6.74 2.60
N SER A 165 -5.55 5.83 2.62
CA SER A 165 -5.32 4.40 2.37
C SER A 165 -5.38 4.08 0.87
N SER A 166 -4.59 3.09 0.45
CA SER A 166 -4.70 2.50 -0.89
C SER A 166 -5.96 1.65 -1.08
N PHE A 167 -6.82 1.53 -0.07
CA PHE A 167 -8.05 0.76 -0.16
C PHE A 167 -8.99 1.37 -1.20
N GLY A 168 -9.29 0.61 -2.26
CA GLY A 168 -10.09 1.07 -3.39
C GLY A 168 -9.29 1.75 -4.52
N TYR A 169 -7.97 1.89 -4.38
CA TYR A 169 -7.11 2.41 -5.43
C TYR A 169 -7.22 1.54 -6.70
N LYS A 170 -7.50 2.21 -7.83
CA LYS A 170 -7.52 1.59 -9.15
C LYS A 170 -6.29 2.04 -9.92
N HIS A 171 -5.55 1.08 -10.47
CA HIS A 171 -4.40 1.38 -11.33
C HIS A 171 -4.78 2.27 -12.52
N THR A 172 -3.87 3.17 -12.89
CA THR A 172 -4.02 3.95 -14.12
C THR A 172 -4.02 3.03 -15.34
N GLU A 173 -4.54 3.50 -16.48
CA GLU A 173 -4.51 2.72 -17.72
C GLU A 173 -3.08 2.41 -18.15
N ILE A 174 -2.16 3.37 -17.96
CA ILE A 174 -0.73 3.21 -18.22
C ILE A 174 -0.14 2.10 -17.36
N ASP A 175 -0.43 2.08 -16.06
CA ASP A 175 0.07 1.03 -15.16
C ASP A 175 -0.53 -0.34 -15.49
N ARG A 176 -1.83 -0.38 -15.83
CA ARG A 176 -2.49 -1.61 -16.31
C ARG A 176 -1.82 -2.15 -17.57
N GLN A 177 -1.46 -1.27 -18.51
CA GLN A 177 -0.77 -1.67 -19.72
C GLN A 177 0.64 -2.19 -19.41
N LYS A 178 1.42 -1.50 -18.58
CA LYS A 178 2.74 -1.99 -18.12
C LYS A 178 2.64 -3.36 -17.46
N MET A 179 1.64 -3.58 -16.62
CA MET A 179 1.39 -4.88 -16.00
C MET A 179 1.06 -5.96 -17.04
N LYS A 180 0.30 -5.63 -18.08
CA LYS A 180 -0.02 -6.53 -19.19
C LYS A 180 1.22 -6.85 -20.03
N ASP A 181 2.07 -5.87 -20.31
CA ASP A 181 3.26 -6.01 -21.14
C ASP A 181 4.31 -6.95 -20.51
N ILE A 182 4.38 -7.01 -19.17
CA ILE A 182 5.20 -7.99 -18.44
C ILE A 182 4.78 -9.45 -18.74
N TYR A 183 3.54 -9.68 -19.18
CA TYR A 183 2.99 -11.00 -19.53
C TYR A 183 2.77 -11.16 -21.04
N SER A 184 3.70 -10.64 -21.84
CA SER A 184 3.69 -10.77 -23.29
C SER A 184 3.59 -12.23 -23.77
N ASP A 185 3.02 -12.42 -24.95
CA ASP A 185 2.86 -13.74 -25.57
C ASP A 185 4.20 -14.42 -25.80
N ALA A 186 5.23 -13.65 -26.16
CA ALA A 186 6.60 -14.13 -26.30
C ALA A 186 7.14 -14.74 -24.99
N ARG A 187 6.93 -14.08 -23.85
CA ARG A 187 7.31 -14.62 -22.53
C ARG A 187 6.50 -15.88 -22.20
N ARG A 188 5.20 -15.89 -22.50
CA ARG A 188 4.33 -17.04 -22.26
C ARG A 188 4.79 -18.26 -23.07
N GLU A 189 5.19 -18.03 -24.32
CA GLU A 189 5.73 -19.07 -25.20
C GLU A 189 7.09 -19.58 -24.70
N GLN A 190 7.99 -18.69 -24.29
CA GLN A 190 9.28 -19.07 -23.69
C GLN A 190 9.09 -19.96 -22.46
N ILE A 191 8.20 -19.57 -21.54
CA ILE A 191 7.89 -20.39 -20.35
C ILE A 191 7.28 -21.73 -20.76
N GLY A 192 6.37 -21.74 -21.74
CA GLY A 192 5.75 -22.96 -22.27
C GLY A 192 6.77 -23.93 -22.89
N LYS A 193 7.82 -23.39 -23.53
CA LYS A 193 8.90 -24.18 -24.13
C LYS A 193 9.80 -24.87 -23.09
N LEU A 194 9.90 -24.37 -21.85
CA LEU A 194 10.81 -24.91 -20.83
C LEU A 194 10.62 -26.41 -20.55
N ASN A 195 9.39 -26.92 -20.66
CA ASN A 195 9.05 -28.31 -20.38
C ASN A 195 8.53 -29.06 -21.61
N LYS A 196 8.40 -28.39 -22.76
CA LYS A 196 7.86 -29.01 -23.97
C LYS A 196 8.92 -29.94 -24.57
N GLY A 197 8.58 -31.23 -24.74
CA GLY A 197 9.46 -32.23 -25.33
C GLY A 197 10.51 -32.84 -24.38
N LYS A 198 10.47 -32.51 -23.09
CA LYS A 198 11.32 -33.20 -22.09
C LYS A 198 10.74 -34.58 -21.79
N ASN A 199 11.56 -35.61 -21.99
CA ASN A 199 11.24 -36.97 -21.54
C ASN A 199 11.71 -37.13 -20.09
N LEU A 200 10.86 -37.70 -19.25
CA LEU A 200 11.21 -38.03 -17.87
C LEU A 200 12.06 -39.32 -17.86
N SER A 201 12.95 -39.46 -16.88
CA SER A 201 13.69 -40.71 -16.68
C SER A 201 12.74 -41.84 -16.27
N HIS A 202 13.11 -43.08 -16.59
CA HIS A 202 12.33 -44.26 -16.24
C HIS A 202 12.05 -44.33 -14.72
N GLU A 203 13.05 -44.05 -13.89
CA GLU A 203 12.92 -43.99 -12.43
C GLU A 203 11.86 -42.96 -11.98
N THR A 204 11.85 -41.77 -12.60
CA THR A 204 10.87 -40.73 -12.27
C THR A 204 9.45 -41.15 -12.65
N ILE A 205 9.31 -41.82 -13.79
CA ILE A 205 8.02 -42.34 -14.27
C ILE A 205 7.47 -43.38 -13.28
N GLU A 206 8.30 -44.31 -12.82
CA GLU A 206 7.89 -45.32 -11.84
C GLU A 206 7.48 -44.70 -10.50
N ARG A 207 8.25 -43.73 -9.99
CA ARG A 207 7.88 -42.99 -8.77
C ARG A 207 6.54 -42.26 -8.90
N ILE A 208 6.24 -41.69 -10.07
CA ILE A 208 4.95 -41.06 -10.34
C ILE A 208 3.84 -42.10 -10.36
N ARG A 209 4.07 -43.28 -10.98
CA ARG A 209 3.10 -44.39 -11.03
C ARG A 209 2.76 -44.90 -9.63
N GLU A 210 3.77 -45.18 -8.82
CA GLU A 210 3.58 -45.63 -7.43
C GLU A 210 2.74 -44.64 -6.62
N LYS A 211 3.06 -43.34 -6.71
CA LYS A 211 2.29 -42.30 -6.00
C LYS A 211 0.87 -42.14 -6.55
N ALA A 212 0.66 -42.34 -7.84
CA ALA A 212 -0.67 -42.28 -8.45
C ALA A 212 -1.57 -43.44 -7.98
N LEU A 213 -1.02 -44.65 -7.84
CA LEU A 213 -1.75 -45.83 -7.33
C LEU A 213 -2.18 -45.66 -5.87
N LEU A 214 -1.36 -45.00 -5.06
CA LEU A 214 -1.66 -44.72 -3.65
C LEU A 214 -2.66 -43.57 -3.47
N LYS A 215 -3.04 -42.87 -4.53
CA LYS A 215 -3.91 -41.70 -4.43
C LYS A 215 -5.36 -42.13 -4.21
N PRO A 216 -6.01 -41.70 -3.12
CA PRO A 216 -7.42 -42.03 -2.89
C PRO A 216 -8.31 -41.39 -3.97
N PRO A 217 -9.49 -41.98 -4.23
CA PRO A 217 -10.46 -41.35 -5.11
C PRO A 217 -10.85 -39.97 -4.58
N MET A 218 -11.14 -39.04 -5.49
CA MET A 218 -11.58 -37.70 -5.14
C MET A 218 -12.82 -37.75 -4.25
N SER A 219 -12.82 -37.00 -3.15
CA SER A 219 -13.97 -36.92 -2.24
C SER A 219 -15.19 -36.31 -2.94
N ASP A 220 -16.39 -36.71 -2.51
CA ASP A 220 -17.63 -36.24 -3.14
C ASP A 220 -17.87 -34.74 -2.96
N GLU A 221 -17.40 -34.16 -1.85
CA GLU A 221 -17.38 -32.70 -1.66
C GLU A 221 -16.55 -31.98 -2.71
N THR A 222 -15.36 -32.53 -3.01
CA THR A 222 -14.47 -31.95 -4.03
C THR A 222 -15.08 -32.10 -5.42
N LYS A 223 -15.68 -33.26 -5.73
CA LYS A 223 -16.41 -33.47 -6.99
C LYS A 223 -17.52 -32.44 -7.16
N LYS A 224 -18.32 -32.19 -6.12
CA LYS A 224 -19.38 -31.17 -6.15
C LYS A 224 -18.81 -29.78 -6.42
N LYS A 225 -17.74 -29.37 -5.74
CA LYS A 225 -17.05 -28.08 -6.00
C LYS A 225 -16.55 -27.95 -7.45
N CYS A 226 -16.05 -29.04 -8.03
CA CYS A 226 -15.66 -29.05 -9.44
C CYS A 226 -16.84 -28.88 -10.40
N ILE A 227 -18.05 -29.32 -10.04
CA ILE A 227 -19.25 -29.25 -10.89
C ILE A 227 -19.90 -27.86 -10.83
N VAL A 228 -19.86 -27.16 -9.69
CA VAL A 228 -20.59 -25.88 -9.47
C VAL A 228 -20.32 -24.83 -10.54
N ASN A 229 -19.09 -24.74 -11.06
CA ASN A 229 -18.72 -23.73 -12.08
C ASN A 229 -18.74 -24.30 -13.51
N THR A 230 -19.28 -25.50 -13.70
CA THR A 230 -19.38 -26.11 -15.03
C THR A 230 -20.62 -25.64 -15.77
N ARG A 231 -20.45 -25.48 -17.08
CA ARG A 231 -21.51 -25.12 -18.01
C ARG A 231 -22.52 -26.27 -18.14
N PRO A 232 -23.80 -26.07 -17.78
CA PRO A 232 -24.79 -27.13 -17.82
C PRO A 232 -25.10 -27.57 -19.26
N VAL A 233 -25.57 -28.80 -19.38
CA VAL A 233 -25.98 -29.42 -20.65
C VAL A 233 -27.49 -29.36 -20.76
N VAL A 234 -27.99 -28.76 -21.83
CA VAL A 234 -29.42 -28.65 -22.15
C VAL A 234 -29.76 -29.65 -23.24
N LEU A 235 -30.75 -30.49 -22.99
CA LEU A 235 -31.34 -31.42 -23.96
C LEU A 235 -32.61 -30.82 -24.55
N TYR A 236 -32.81 -31.00 -25.86
CA TYR A 236 -33.99 -30.59 -26.60
C TYR A 236 -34.69 -31.80 -27.20
N ASN A 237 -36.02 -31.79 -27.21
CA ASN A 237 -36.85 -32.71 -27.97
C ASN A 237 -36.72 -32.45 -29.48
N LEU A 238 -37.26 -33.37 -30.29
CA LEU A 238 -37.30 -33.23 -31.75
C LEU A 238 -38.05 -31.95 -32.18
N ASP A 239 -39.05 -31.54 -31.40
CA ASP A 239 -39.80 -30.28 -31.58
C ASP A 239 -39.05 -29.03 -31.09
N ARG A 240 -37.77 -29.17 -30.71
CA ARG A 240 -36.88 -28.12 -30.17
C ARG A 240 -37.33 -27.49 -28.86
N ILE A 241 -38.28 -28.11 -28.16
CA ILE A 241 -38.66 -27.74 -26.78
C ILE A 241 -37.59 -28.29 -25.82
N ILE A 242 -37.29 -27.54 -24.76
CA ILE A 242 -36.34 -27.97 -23.73
C ILE A 242 -36.88 -29.21 -23.03
N TYR A 243 -36.14 -30.32 -23.13
CA TYR A 243 -36.44 -31.57 -22.46
C TYR A 243 -35.92 -31.56 -21.00
N GLY A 244 -34.73 -31.00 -20.79
CA GLY A 244 -34.15 -30.90 -19.46
C GLY A 244 -32.77 -30.25 -19.44
N GLN A 245 -32.38 -29.74 -18.28
CA GLN A 245 -31.07 -29.15 -18.03
C GLN A 245 -30.33 -29.96 -16.96
N TYR A 246 -29.11 -30.37 -17.25
CA TYR A 246 -28.30 -31.25 -16.41
C TYR A 246 -26.95 -30.60 -16.10
N THR A 247 -26.43 -30.85 -14.91
CA THR A 247 -25.15 -30.25 -14.50
C THR A 247 -23.97 -30.88 -15.23
N THR A 248 -24.06 -32.19 -15.54
CA THR A 248 -23.01 -32.93 -16.24
C THR A 248 -23.55 -33.72 -17.41
N ILE A 249 -22.66 -34.03 -18.37
CA ILE A 249 -22.96 -34.96 -19.48
C ILE A 249 -23.38 -36.33 -18.94
N LEU A 250 -22.77 -36.77 -17.84
CA LEU A 250 -23.05 -38.08 -17.25
C LEU A 250 -24.48 -38.16 -16.69
N GLU A 251 -24.95 -37.10 -16.03
CA GLU A 251 -26.33 -37.00 -15.56
C GLU A 251 -27.32 -36.96 -16.73
N ALA A 252 -27.04 -36.16 -17.75
CA ALA A 252 -27.86 -36.11 -18.95
C ALA A 252 -27.96 -37.50 -19.61
N ALA A 253 -26.85 -38.24 -19.69
CA ALA A 253 -26.78 -39.57 -20.28
C ALA A 253 -27.60 -40.60 -19.49
N LYS A 254 -27.51 -40.54 -18.16
CA LYS A 254 -28.33 -41.39 -17.28
C LYS A 254 -29.83 -41.08 -17.44
N ALA A 255 -30.20 -39.81 -17.55
CA ALA A 255 -31.60 -39.40 -17.66
C ALA A 255 -32.29 -39.87 -18.95
N ILE A 256 -31.56 -39.94 -20.08
CA ILE A 256 -32.06 -40.47 -21.35
C ILE A 256 -31.64 -41.92 -21.61
N ASN A 257 -31.10 -42.60 -20.59
CA ASN A 257 -30.60 -43.98 -20.64
C ASN A 257 -29.69 -44.28 -21.85
N CYS A 258 -28.74 -43.40 -22.12
CA CYS A 258 -27.77 -43.56 -23.21
C CYS A 258 -26.32 -43.53 -22.69
N ASN A 259 -25.37 -43.86 -23.57
CA ASN A 259 -23.95 -43.74 -23.24
C ASN A 259 -23.48 -42.27 -23.26
N GLU A 260 -22.58 -41.89 -22.35
CA GLU A 260 -21.94 -40.56 -22.31
C GLU A 260 -21.34 -40.15 -23.67
N LYS A 261 -20.73 -41.10 -24.38
CA LYS A 261 -20.14 -40.86 -25.72
C LYS A 261 -21.18 -40.39 -26.73
N THR A 262 -22.43 -40.83 -26.61
CA THR A 262 -23.53 -40.43 -27.50
C THR A 262 -23.84 -38.95 -27.33
N ILE A 263 -23.93 -38.45 -26.10
CA ILE A 263 -24.15 -37.02 -25.83
C ILE A 263 -22.97 -36.18 -26.31
N ARG A 264 -21.73 -36.66 -26.09
CA ARG A 264 -20.52 -35.96 -26.59
C ARG A 264 -20.52 -35.81 -28.12
N ARG A 265 -20.92 -36.85 -28.85
CA ARG A 265 -21.07 -36.78 -30.31
C ARG A 265 -22.21 -35.85 -30.72
N ALA A 266 -23.34 -35.91 -30.02
CA ALA A 266 -24.50 -35.05 -30.28
C ALA A 266 -24.19 -33.55 -30.09
N LEU A 267 -23.32 -33.19 -29.13
CA LEU A 267 -22.81 -31.82 -28.95
C LEU A 267 -22.00 -31.29 -30.13
N GLN A 268 -21.41 -32.18 -30.94
CA GLN A 268 -20.62 -31.83 -32.13
C GLN A 268 -21.47 -31.81 -33.40
N THR A 269 -22.70 -32.32 -33.35
CA THR A 269 -23.57 -32.42 -34.53
C THR A 269 -24.31 -31.12 -34.78
N GLU A 270 -24.51 -30.77 -36.05
CA GLU A 270 -25.24 -29.56 -36.47
C GLU A 270 -26.72 -29.55 -36.06
N LYS A 271 -27.29 -30.73 -35.77
CA LYS A 271 -28.68 -30.89 -35.32
C LYS A 271 -28.98 -30.17 -33.99
N LYS A 272 -27.96 -29.84 -33.18
CA LYS A 272 -28.05 -29.00 -31.97
C LYS A 272 -29.12 -29.42 -30.95
N LEU A 273 -29.47 -30.71 -30.92
CA LEU A 273 -30.41 -31.31 -29.95
C LEU A 273 -29.83 -31.37 -28.53
N VAL A 274 -28.52 -31.20 -28.41
CA VAL A 274 -27.80 -31.05 -27.13
C VAL A 274 -26.96 -29.79 -27.23
N LYS A 275 -27.01 -28.91 -26.22
CA LYS A 275 -26.17 -27.71 -26.15
C LYS A 275 -25.53 -27.57 -24.77
N ARG A 276 -24.31 -27.02 -24.73
CA ARG A 276 -23.69 -26.49 -23.51
C ARG A 276 -23.93 -24.98 -23.47
N GLN A 277 -24.41 -24.46 -22.34
CA GLN A 277 -24.54 -23.02 -22.10
C GLN A 277 -23.19 -22.42 -21.72
#